data_AF-A0A353E4Z8-F1
#
_entry.id   AF-A0A353E4Z8-F1
#
_cell.length_a   1.000
_cell.length_b   1.000
_cell.length_c   1.000
_cell.angle_alpha   90.00
_cell.angle_beta   90.00
_cell.angle_gamma   90.00
#
_symmetry.space_group_name_H-M   'P 1'
#
loop_
_entity.id
_entity.type
_entity.pdbx_description
1 polymer ?
#
loop_
_entity_poly.entity_id
_entity_poly.type
_entity_poly.pdbx_seq_one_letter_code
_entity_poly.pdbx_strand_id
1 'polypeptide(L)'
;MELKQVQRILMTNFLFMVVVTLLLVALYEMEWLEPTDLAGDVTLVYVITVVMELLTIIVIPLALKLFSFKWVHRKLVSGKGTALLQWGTARLNMLCLPMLINTFMYYQTMAPAFGYMAIILFLCLFFIYPSIGRCVDETEE
;
A
#
# COMPACT_ATOMS: atom_id res chain seq x y z
N MET A 1 20.26 -10.24 -10.95
CA MET A 1 19.28 -10.74 -9.97
C MET A 1 18.23 -11.52 -10.75
N GLU A 2 18.04 -12.79 -10.41
CA GLU A 2 17.05 -13.64 -11.08
C GLU A 2 15.64 -13.08 -10.85
N LEU A 3 14.80 -13.03 -11.88
CA LEU A 3 13.43 -12.48 -11.79
C LEU A 3 12.61 -13.19 -10.70
N LYS A 4 12.83 -14.50 -10.52
CA LYS A 4 12.23 -15.32 -9.46
C LYS A 4 12.65 -14.89 -8.04
N GLN A 5 13.90 -14.45 -7.85
CA GLN A 5 14.36 -13.96 -6.54
C GLN A 5 13.73 -12.61 -6.21
N VAL A 6 13.68 -11.70 -7.19
CA VAL A 6 13.06 -10.38 -7.04
C VAL A 6 11.57 -10.50 -6.73
N GLN A 7 10.87 -11.38 -7.45
CA GLN A 7 9.45 -11.65 -7.22
C GLN A 7 9.20 -12.24 -5.83
N ARG A 8 10.06 -13.15 -5.37
CA ARG A 8 9.96 -13.70 -4.01
C ARG A 8 10.16 -12.61 -2.95
N ILE A 9 11.13 -11.70 -3.11
CA ILE A 9 11.34 -10.57 -2.19
C ILE A 9 10.10 -9.65 -2.18
N LEU A 10 9.57 -9.33 -3.36
CA LEU A 10 8.38 -8.47 -3.47
C LEU A 10 7.16 -9.11 -2.81
N MET A 11 6.97 -10.42 -3.00
CA MET A 11 5.88 -11.19 -2.41
C MET A 11 6.03 -11.30 -0.89
N THR A 12 7.25 -11.48 -0.38
CA THR A 12 7.52 -11.43 1.05
C THR A 12 7.21 -10.04 1.62
N ASN A 13 7.61 -8.96 0.95
CA ASN A 13 7.33 -7.59 1.40
C ASN A 13 5.81 -7.29 1.40
N PHE A 14 5.10 -7.74 0.37
CA PHE A 14 3.63 -7.64 0.29
C PHE A 14 2.97 -8.37 1.46
N LEU A 15 3.32 -9.64 1.66
CA LEU A 15 2.74 -10.46 2.73
C LEU A 15 3.09 -9.88 4.10
N PHE A 16 4.33 -9.44 4.28
CA PHE A 16 4.79 -8.79 5.50
C PHE A 16 3.96 -7.56 5.84
N MET A 17 3.75 -6.65 4.88
CA MET A 17 2.93 -5.46 5.09
C MET A 17 1.48 -5.80 5.46
N VAL A 18 0.86 -6.77 4.77
CA VAL A 18 -0.50 -7.22 5.07
C VAL A 18 -0.58 -7.81 6.49
N VAL A 19 0.37 -8.67 6.85
CA VAL A 19 0.44 -9.26 8.19
C VAL A 19 0.63 -8.17 9.25
N VAL A 20 1.47 -7.17 9.00
CA VAL A 20 1.67 -6.03 9.93
C VAL A 20 0.36 -5.24 10.10
N THR A 21 -0.39 -4.98 9.04
CA THR A 21 -1.69 -4.29 9.15
C THR A 21 -2.72 -5.11 9.92
N LEU A 22 -2.80 -6.43 9.67
CA LEU A 22 -3.71 -7.31 10.42
C LEU A 22 -3.29 -7.45 11.89
N LEU A 23 -1.99 -7.49 12.17
CA LEU A 23 -1.48 -7.52 13.53
C LEU A 23 -1.81 -6.22 14.26
N LEU A 24 -1.68 -5.06 13.58
CA LEU A 24 -2.10 -3.78 14.13
C LEU A 24 -3.58 -3.78 14.52
N VAL A 25 -4.46 -4.26 13.63
CA VAL A 25 -5.89 -4.44 13.91
C VAL A 25 -6.08 -5.32 15.15
N ALA A 26 -5.47 -6.51 15.18
CA ALA A 26 -5.59 -7.44 16.30
C ALA A 26 -5.10 -6.85 17.63
N LEU A 27 -4.05 -6.02 17.63
CA LEU A 27 -3.56 -5.34 18.82
C LEU A 27 -4.57 -4.35 19.41
N TYR A 28 -5.28 -3.62 18.55
CA TYR A 28 -6.34 -2.71 19.00
C TYR A 28 -7.59 -3.48 19.44
N GLU A 29 -7.99 -4.53 18.71
CA GLU A 29 -9.14 -5.36 19.09
C GLU A 29 -8.91 -6.13 20.41
N MET A 30 -7.66 -6.50 20.71
CA MET A 30 -7.28 -7.12 21.98
C MET A 30 -7.05 -6.11 23.10
N GLU A 31 -7.35 -4.82 22.87
CA GLU A 31 -7.17 -3.72 23.83
C GLU A 31 -5.73 -3.60 24.36
N TRP A 32 -4.73 -4.11 23.63
CA TRP A 32 -3.31 -3.93 23.97
C TRP A 32 -2.80 -2.53 23.63
N LEU A 33 -3.46 -1.85 22.69
CA LEU A 33 -3.19 -0.47 22.32
C LEU A 33 -4.42 0.39 22.63
N GLU A 34 -4.23 1.38 23.49
CA GLU A 34 -5.28 2.37 23.78
C GLU A 34 -5.23 3.52 22.74
N PRO A 35 -6.39 4.03 22.32
CA PRO A 35 -6.45 5.22 21.49
C PRO A 35 -5.92 6.43 22.26
N THR A 36 -5.12 7.26 21.59
CA THR A 36 -4.63 8.53 22.13
C THR A 36 -5.72 9.60 22.03
N ASP A 37 -5.55 10.72 22.74
CA ASP A 37 -6.50 11.84 22.78
C ASP A 37 -6.62 12.63 21.45
N LEU A 38 -6.19 12.05 20.33
CA LEU A 38 -6.32 12.63 18.99
C LEU A 38 -7.78 12.90 18.60
N ALA A 39 -8.72 12.15 19.18
CA ALA A 39 -10.16 12.32 18.94
C ALA A 39 -10.73 13.63 19.54
N GLY A 40 -10.00 14.29 20.45
CA GLY A 40 -10.47 15.52 21.10
C GLY A 40 -10.57 16.75 20.18
N ASP A 41 -9.78 16.80 19.11
CA ASP A 41 -9.78 17.92 18.15
C ASP A 41 -10.48 17.55 16.84
N VAL A 42 -11.77 17.87 16.77
CA VAL A 42 -12.63 17.61 15.60
C VAL A 42 -12.12 18.32 14.33
N THR A 43 -11.50 19.50 14.47
CA THR A 43 -11.01 20.27 13.32
C THR A 43 -9.77 19.60 12.74
N LEU A 44 -8.85 19.16 13.60
CA LEU A 44 -7.65 18.44 13.20
C LEU A 44 -8.02 17.10 12.53
N VAL A 45 -8.91 16.32 13.13
CA VAL A 45 -9.39 15.05 12.57
C VAL A 45 -10.02 15.26 11.19
N TYR A 46 -10.83 16.30 11.02
CA TYR A 46 -11.43 16.64 9.73
C TYR A 46 -10.36 16.97 8.67
N VAL A 47 -9.40 17.83 8.98
CA VAL A 47 -8.33 18.22 8.04
C VAL A 47 -7.50 17.00 7.63
N ILE A 48 -7.11 16.15 8.59
CA ILE A 48 -6.35 14.93 8.31
C ILE A 48 -7.17 13.98 7.43
N THR A 49 -8.46 13.82 7.70
CA THR A 49 -9.36 12.97 6.91
C THR A 49 -9.37 13.43 5.45
N VAL A 50 -9.60 14.71 5.19
CA VAL A 50 -9.65 15.27 3.84
C VAL A 50 -8.31 15.10 3.11
N VAL A 51 -7.19 15.35 3.79
CA VAL A 51 -5.86 15.17 3.20
C VAL A 51 -5.61 13.70 2.83
N MET A 52 -5.93 12.77 3.74
CA MET A 52 -5.77 11.34 3.50
C MET A 52 -6.69 10.83 2.39
N GLU A 53 -7.90 11.37 2.28
CA GLU A 53 -8.85 11.02 1.21
C GLU A 53 -8.33 11.46 -0.16
N LEU A 54 -7.88 12.71 -0.30
CA LEU A 54 -7.26 13.19 -1.53
C LEU A 54 -6.00 12.39 -1.90
N LEU A 55 -5.15 12.09 -0.91
CA LEU A 55 -3.99 11.24 -1.13
C LEU A 55 -4.39 9.85 -1.63
N THR A 56 -5.37 9.22 -1.00
CA THR A 56 -5.85 7.88 -1.37
C THR A 56 -6.40 7.86 -2.80
N ILE A 57 -7.19 8.86 -3.18
CA ILE A 57 -7.76 9.01 -4.53
C ILE A 57 -6.67 9.14 -5.60
N ILE A 58 -5.57 9.84 -5.32
CA ILE A 58 -4.46 10.02 -6.28
C ILE A 58 -3.55 8.79 -6.32
N VAL A 59 -3.27 8.21 -5.15
CA VAL A 59 -2.33 7.10 -4.98
C VAL A 59 -2.84 5.82 -5.62
N ILE A 60 -4.13 5.50 -5.52
CA ILE A 60 -4.72 4.29 -6.11
C ILE A 60 -4.49 4.20 -7.63
N PRO A 61 -4.93 5.17 -8.45
CA PRO A 61 -4.72 5.11 -9.90
C PRO A 61 -3.24 5.21 -10.26
N LEU A 62 -2.43 5.94 -9.47
CA LEU A 62 -1.00 6.02 -9.69
C LEU A 62 -0.32 4.67 -9.48
N ALA A 63 -0.64 3.96 -8.39
CA ALA A 63 -0.09 2.64 -8.09
C ALA A 63 -0.55 1.59 -9.11
N LEU A 64 -1.80 1.67 -9.58
CA LEU A 64 -2.34 0.78 -10.60
C LEU A 64 -1.77 1.05 -12.00
N LYS A 65 -1.55 2.32 -12.37
CA LYS A 65 -0.99 2.71 -13.67
C LYS A 65 0.53 2.83 -13.70
N LEU A 66 1.24 2.64 -12.58
CA LEU A 66 2.68 2.90 -12.49
C LEU A 66 3.49 2.14 -13.56
N PHE A 67 3.11 0.90 -13.85
CA PHE A 67 3.77 0.08 -14.89
C PHE A 67 3.28 0.31 -16.31
N SER A 68 2.12 0.96 -16.49
CA SER A 68 1.65 1.39 -17.81
C SER A 68 2.42 2.61 -18.35
N PHE A 69 3.17 3.32 -17.50
CA PHE A 69 3.96 4.45 -17.96
C PHE A 69 5.16 4.01 -18.81
N LYS A 70 5.19 4.46 -20.08
CA LYS A 70 6.26 4.18 -21.06
C LYS A 70 7.67 4.47 -20.54
N TRP A 71 7.82 5.41 -19.60
CA TRP A 71 9.11 5.74 -18.96
C TRP A 71 9.56 4.67 -17.94
N VAL A 72 8.63 4.16 -17.14
CA VAL A 72 8.89 3.11 -16.14
C VAL A 72 9.12 1.79 -16.86
N HIS A 73 8.30 1.46 -17.87
CA HIS A 73 8.48 0.28 -18.70
C HIS A 73 9.84 0.27 -19.40
N ARG A 74 10.27 1.40 -19.99
CA ARG A 74 11.60 1.50 -20.63
C ARG A 74 12.77 1.32 -19.65
N LYS A 75 12.63 1.81 -18.41
CA LYS A 75 13.61 1.56 -17.33
C LYS A 75 13.55 0.13 -16.79
N LEU A 76 12.38 -0.51 -16.79
CA LEU A 76 12.22 -1.93 -16.47
C LEU A 76 12.94 -2.81 -17.50
N VAL A 77 12.74 -2.54 -18.79
CA VAL A 77 13.37 -3.26 -19.89
C VAL A 77 14.89 -3.06 -19.89
N SER A 78 15.40 -1.86 -19.58
CA SER A 78 16.84 -1.61 -19.52
C SER A 78 17.51 -2.13 -18.24
N GLY A 79 16.79 -2.17 -17.11
CA GLY A 79 17.32 -2.51 -15.78
C GLY A 79 16.96 -3.92 -15.27
N LYS A 80 16.15 -4.67 -16.03
CA LYS A 80 15.68 -6.05 -15.79
C LYS A 80 15.29 -6.34 -14.33
N GLY A 81 16.22 -6.83 -13.51
CA GLY A 81 15.92 -7.32 -12.15
C GLY A 81 15.94 -6.25 -11.05
N THR A 82 16.89 -5.31 -11.06
CA THR A 82 17.05 -4.31 -9.97
C THR A 82 16.04 -3.17 -10.07
N ALA A 83 15.75 -2.72 -11.30
CA ALA A 83 14.73 -1.71 -11.54
C ALA A 83 13.33 -2.23 -11.18
N LEU A 84 13.02 -3.49 -11.51
CA LEU A 84 11.74 -4.11 -11.17
C LEU A 84 11.54 -4.24 -9.66
N LEU A 85 12.61 -4.53 -8.90
CA LEU A 85 12.55 -4.55 -7.44
C LEU A 85 12.26 -3.15 -6.87
N GLN A 86 12.94 -2.11 -7.36
CA GLN A 86 12.75 -0.74 -6.87
C GLN A 86 11.35 -0.21 -7.18
N TRP A 87 10.89 -0.30 -8.43
CA TRP A 87 9.57 0.18 -8.84
C TRP A 87 8.44 -0.68 -8.30
N GLY A 88 8.66 -2.00 -8.21
CA GLY A 88 7.72 -2.95 -7.60
C GLY A 88 7.56 -2.74 -6.10
N THR A 89 8.63 -2.40 -5.39
CA THR A 89 8.57 -2.04 -3.97
C THR A 89 7.96 -0.66 -3.77
N ALA A 90 8.27 0.30 -4.66
CA ALA A 90 7.67 1.63 -4.62
C ALA A 90 6.14 1.58 -4.78
N ARG A 91 5.60 0.83 -5.77
CA ARG A 91 4.14 0.66 -5.92
C ARG A 91 3.49 0.04 -4.68
N LEU A 92 4.16 -0.94 -4.06
CA LEU A 92 3.67 -1.62 -2.88
C LEU A 92 3.63 -0.67 -1.69
N ASN A 93 4.72 0.04 -1.43
CA ASN A 93 4.78 1.01 -0.34
C ASN A 93 3.81 2.18 -0.56
N MET A 94 3.61 2.61 -1.81
CA MET A 94 2.61 3.64 -2.13
C MET A 94 1.20 3.23 -1.67
N LEU A 95 0.83 1.95 -1.66
CA LEU A 95 -0.48 1.49 -1.17
C LEU A 95 -0.45 1.04 0.30
N CYS A 96 0.57 0.28 0.69
CA CYS A 96 0.69 -0.27 2.04
C CYS A 96 0.86 0.81 3.11
N LEU A 97 1.62 1.88 2.82
CA LEU A 97 1.82 2.97 3.79
C LEU A 97 0.50 3.71 4.09
N PRO A 98 -0.25 4.24 3.10
CA PRO A 98 -1.53 4.86 3.39
C PRO A 98 -2.54 3.87 3.99
N MET A 99 -2.49 2.57 3.64
CA MET A 99 -3.35 1.56 4.27
C MET A 99 -3.06 1.43 5.77
N LEU A 100 -1.78 1.33 6.16
CA LEU A 100 -1.36 1.29 7.56
C LEU A 100 -1.73 2.57 8.32
N ILE A 101 -1.46 3.73 7.72
CA ILE A 101 -1.77 5.04 8.33
C ILE A 101 -3.28 5.18 8.52
N ASN A 102 -4.08 4.84 7.52
CA ASN A 102 -5.54 4.88 7.61
C ASN A 102 -6.07 3.89 8.65
N THR A 103 -5.52 2.68 8.73
CA THR A 103 -5.90 1.71 9.77
C THR A 103 -5.58 2.25 11.17
N PHE A 104 -4.39 2.83 11.35
CA PHE A 104 -4.00 3.46 12.60
C PHE A 104 -4.92 4.64 12.96
N MET A 105 -5.15 5.56 12.02
CA MET A 105 -6.04 6.72 12.20
C MET A 105 -7.47 6.30 12.51
N TYR A 106 -7.96 5.20 11.92
CA TYR A 106 -9.27 4.64 12.24
C TYR A 106 -9.37 4.28 13.72
N TYR A 107 -8.42 3.54 14.29
CA TYR A 107 -8.44 3.20 15.71
C TYR A 107 -8.22 4.41 16.62
N GLN A 108 -7.43 5.39 16.20
CA GLN A 108 -7.14 6.58 17.00
C GLN A 108 -8.31 7.57 17.06
N THR A 109 -9.08 7.70 15.98
CA THR A 109 -10.15 8.70 15.86
C THR A 109 -11.55 8.09 15.90
N MET A 110 -11.65 6.76 15.76
CA MET A 110 -12.88 6.01 15.53
C MET A 110 -13.72 6.52 14.36
N ALA A 111 -13.12 7.30 13.44
CA ALA A 111 -13.83 7.85 12.29
C ALA A 111 -13.92 6.81 11.15
N PRO A 112 -15.13 6.40 10.73
CA PRO A 112 -15.31 5.34 9.73
C PRO A 112 -14.65 5.61 8.38
N ALA A 113 -14.47 6.89 8.02
CA ALA A 113 -13.83 7.31 6.77
C ALA A 113 -12.44 6.67 6.59
N PHE A 114 -11.60 6.69 7.63
CA PHE A 114 -10.27 6.07 7.59
C PHE A 114 -10.35 4.55 7.40
N GLY A 115 -11.34 3.90 8.04
CA GLY A 115 -11.59 2.46 7.87
C GLY A 115 -11.94 2.11 6.42
N TYR A 116 -12.85 2.86 5.79
CA TYR A 116 -13.22 2.63 4.39
C TYR A 116 -12.04 2.84 3.44
N MET A 117 -11.22 3.88 3.65
CA MET A 117 -10.01 4.10 2.86
C MET A 117 -9.01 2.95 3.00
N ALA A 118 -8.80 2.44 4.21
CA ALA A 118 -7.93 1.28 4.46
C ALA A 118 -8.44 0.02 3.72
N ILE A 119 -9.76 -0.25 3.78
CA ILE A 119 -10.37 -1.39 3.08
C ILE A 119 -10.21 -1.25 1.56
N ILE A 120 -10.45 -0.07 0.99
CA ILE A 120 -10.28 0.14 -0.46
C ILE A 120 -8.83 -0.09 -0.87
N LEU A 121 -7.87 0.44 -0.11
CA LEU A 121 -6.44 0.22 -0.36
C LEU A 121 -6.05 -1.26 -0.25
N PHE A 122 -6.64 -1.98 0.71
CA PHE A 122 -6.48 -3.42 0.86
C PHE A 122 -7.05 -4.20 -0.33
N LEU A 123 -8.18 -3.78 -0.90
CA LEU A 123 -8.72 -4.37 -2.12
C LEU A 123 -7.82 -4.07 -3.33
N CYS A 124 -7.26 -2.86 -3.42
CA CYS A 124 -6.32 -2.48 -4.47
C CYS A 124 -5.03 -3.31 -4.46
N LEU A 125 -4.62 -3.80 -3.29
CA LEU A 125 -3.46 -4.69 -3.15
C LEU A 125 -3.63 -6.01 -3.92
N PHE A 126 -4.85 -6.57 -4.02
CA PHE A 126 -5.11 -7.77 -4.82
C PHE A 126 -4.90 -7.54 -6.32
N PHE A 127 -5.26 -6.37 -6.84
CA PHE A 127 -5.00 -6.02 -8.24
C PHE A 127 -3.50 -5.90 -8.52
N ILE A 128 -2.70 -5.57 -7.50
CA ILE A 128 -1.25 -5.37 -7.62
C ILE A 128 -0.45 -6.58 -7.12
N TYR A 129 -1.10 -7.71 -6.88
CA TYR A 129 -0.46 -8.96 -6.45
C TYR A 129 0.73 -9.39 -7.36
N PRO A 130 1.97 -9.50 -6.83
CA PRO A 130 3.15 -9.83 -7.62
C PRO A 130 3.22 -11.33 -7.96
N SER A 131 2.38 -11.78 -8.90
CA SER A 131 2.45 -13.13 -9.46
C SER A 131 3.59 -13.27 -10.47
N ILE A 132 4.19 -14.47 -10.58
CA ILE A 132 5.24 -14.74 -11.57
C ILE A 132 4.74 -14.47 -12.99
N GLY A 133 3.50 -14.87 -13.30
CA GLY A 133 2.90 -14.61 -14.62
C GLY A 133 2.86 -13.13 -14.95
N ARG A 134 2.45 -12.28 -14.00
CA ARG A 134 2.41 -10.83 -14.25
C ARG A 134 3.78 -10.18 -14.26
N CYS A 135 4.74 -10.70 -13.49
CA CYS A 135 6.13 -10.24 -13.57
C CYS A 135 6.78 -10.62 -14.90
N VAL A 136 6.42 -11.76 -15.49
CA VAL A 136 6.90 -12.17 -16.82
C VAL A 136 6.23 -11.31 -17.90
N ASP A 137 4.90 -11.18 -17.89
CA ASP A 137 4.15 -10.28 -18.81
C ASP A 137 4.58 -8.81 -18.71
N GLU A 138 4.97 -8.32 -17.53
CA GLU A 138 5.48 -6.95 -17.35
C GLU A 138 6.95 -6.79 -17.83
N THR A 139 7.67 -7.88 -18.11
CA THR A 139 9.06 -7.89 -18.61
C THR A 139 9.25 -8.43 -20.03
N GLU A 140 8.25 -9.10 -20.58
CA GLU A 140 8.17 -9.47 -22.00
C GLU A 140 7.36 -8.38 -22.74
N GLU A 141 7.72 -8.12 -24.01
CA GLU A 141 7.12 -7.05 -24.84
C GLU A 141 5.63 -7.23 -25.11
#